data_AF-C5L4M1-F1
#
_entry.id   AF-C5L4M1-F1
#
_cell.length_a   1.000
_cell.length_b   1.000
_cell.length_c   1.000
_cell.angle_alpha   90.00
_cell.angle_beta   90.00
_cell.angle_gamma   90.00
#
_symmetry.space_group_name_H-M   'P 1'
#
loop_
_entity.id
_entity.type
_entity.pdbx_description
1 polymer ?
#
loop_
_entity_poly.entity_id
_entity_poly.type
_entity_poly.pdbx_seq_one_letter_code
_entity_poly.pdbx_strand_id
1 'polypeptide(L)'
;VLREIKSILSAGLPTMIYTGVFDGSSCGHLSVMDALHMVAYEPLEEAPRKLWMGSEHPFGFVQSGGALTFVWVSNSGHMVPTDQPEAALDMMDRFLHNRSLAEGERVPIKAAADAEK
;
A
#
# COMPACT_ATOMS: atom_id res chain seq x y z
N VAL A 1 6.09 17.15 9.93
CA VAL A 1 5.67 15.91 9.21
C VAL A 1 5.80 16.03 7.69
N LEU A 2 5.18 17.02 7.03
CA LEU A 2 5.24 17.12 5.55
C LEU A 2 6.64 17.43 5.00
N ARG A 3 7.47 18.17 5.75
CA ARG A 3 8.85 18.52 5.35
C ARG A 3 9.75 17.28 5.35
N GLU A 4 9.55 16.42 6.33
CA GLU A 4 10.32 15.21 6.59
C GLU A 4 10.02 14.16 5.50
N ILE A 5 8.75 14.01 5.11
CA ILE A 5 8.35 13.16 3.97
C ILE A 5 9.08 13.59 2.70
N LYS A 6 9.08 14.89 2.38
CA LYS A 6 9.83 15.39 1.20
C LYS A 6 11.30 15.02 1.26
N SER A 7 11.94 15.16 2.42
CA SER A 7 13.36 14.78 2.59
C SER A 7 13.61 13.29 2.35
N ILE A 8 12.72 12.40 2.84
CA ILE A 8 12.81 10.96 2.63
C ILE A 8 12.67 10.61 1.15
N LEU A 9 11.68 11.21 0.49
CA LEU A 9 11.42 11.00 -0.94
C LEU A 9 12.55 11.54 -1.83
N SER A 10 13.10 12.72 -1.50
CA SER A 10 14.26 13.28 -2.20
C SER A 10 15.54 12.46 -2.00
N ALA A 11 15.67 11.74 -0.89
CA ALA A 11 16.76 10.79 -0.65
C ALA A 11 16.59 9.47 -1.43
N GLY A 12 15.47 9.27 -2.13
CA GLY A 12 15.21 8.06 -2.91
C GLY A 12 14.92 6.83 -2.06
N LEU A 13 14.54 7.01 -0.79
CA LEU A 13 14.23 5.90 0.10
C LEU A 13 12.85 5.32 -0.24
N PRO A 14 12.73 3.99 -0.50
CA PRO A 14 11.45 3.35 -0.74
C PRO A 14 10.48 3.63 0.41
N THR A 15 9.37 4.29 0.10
CA THR A 15 8.37 4.71 1.07
C THR A 15 7.02 4.17 0.66
N MET A 16 6.34 3.49 1.57
CA MET A 16 4.97 3.03 1.38
C MET A 16 4.06 3.64 2.42
N ILE A 17 2.94 4.19 1.97
CA ILE A 17 1.83 4.65 2.80
C ILE A 17 0.63 3.79 2.44
N TYR A 18 -0.07 3.25 3.42
CA TYR A 18 -1.26 2.43 3.20
C TYR A 18 -2.39 2.85 4.14
N THR A 19 -3.62 2.67 3.68
CA THR A 19 -4.84 3.01 4.43
C THR A 19 -5.95 2.02 4.15
N GLY A 20 -6.76 1.71 5.15
CA GLY A 20 -8.04 1.06 4.94
C GLY A 20 -9.10 2.05 4.48
N VAL A 21 -9.82 1.71 3.41
CA VAL A 21 -10.78 2.63 2.76
C VAL A 21 -12.00 2.96 3.62
N PHE A 22 -12.30 2.18 4.64
CA PHE A 22 -13.42 2.39 5.57
C PHE A 22 -12.99 2.99 6.91
N ASP A 23 -11.73 3.43 7.05
CA ASP A 23 -11.30 4.13 8.26
C ASP A 23 -11.93 5.53 8.30
N GLY A 24 -12.94 5.70 9.17
CA GLY A 24 -13.61 6.97 9.43
C GLY A 24 -12.91 7.85 10.47
N SER A 25 -11.72 7.48 10.95
CA SER A 25 -10.95 8.29 11.88
C SER A 25 -10.29 9.49 11.21
N SER A 26 -9.70 10.38 12.03
CA SER A 26 -8.95 11.56 11.55
C SER A 26 -7.69 11.22 10.73
N CYS A 27 -7.20 9.98 10.82
CA CYS A 27 -6.09 9.45 10.00
C CYS A 27 -6.58 8.53 8.88
N GLY A 28 -7.87 8.56 8.57
CA GLY A 28 -8.47 7.73 7.54
C GLY A 28 -8.01 8.08 6.13
N HIS A 29 -8.52 7.29 5.19
CA HIS A 29 -8.11 7.33 3.78
C HIS A 29 -8.13 8.74 3.15
N LEU A 30 -9.21 9.50 3.37
CA LEU A 30 -9.37 10.84 2.80
C LEU A 30 -8.36 11.84 3.37
N SER A 31 -8.12 11.83 4.68
CA SER A 31 -7.15 12.73 5.31
C SER A 31 -5.72 12.46 4.85
N VAL A 32 -5.38 11.19 4.61
CA VAL A 32 -4.09 10.81 4.03
C VAL A 32 -3.98 11.23 2.56
N MET A 33 -5.05 11.06 1.77
CA MET A 33 -5.09 11.58 0.38
C MET A 33 -4.83 13.08 0.33
N ASP A 34 -5.53 13.86 1.16
CA ASP A 34 -5.35 15.31 1.23
C ASP A 34 -3.93 15.68 1.66
N ALA A 35 -3.36 14.98 2.63
CA ALA A 35 -1.99 15.19 3.06
C ALA A 35 -0.99 14.91 1.92
N LEU A 36 -1.20 13.85 1.13
CA LEU A 36 -0.36 13.53 -0.03
C LEU A 36 -0.48 14.58 -1.14
N HIS A 37 -1.68 15.09 -1.41
CA HIS A 37 -1.85 16.23 -2.33
C HIS A 37 -1.12 17.49 -1.82
N MET A 38 -1.10 17.74 -0.51
CA MET A 38 -0.30 18.84 0.06
C MET A 38 1.21 18.61 -0.03
N VAL A 39 1.67 17.36 -0.04
CA VAL A 39 3.08 17.05 -0.34
C VAL A 39 3.40 17.45 -1.78
N ALA A 40 2.46 17.28 -2.73
CA ALA A 40 2.63 17.61 -4.15
C ALA A 40 3.91 16.96 -4.72
N TYR A 41 4.00 15.64 -4.60
CA TYR A 41 5.12 14.86 -5.13
C TYR A 41 4.78 14.41 -6.55
N GLU A 42 5.34 15.10 -7.53
CA GLU A 42 4.98 14.97 -8.95
C GLU A 42 5.04 13.53 -9.47
N PRO A 43 6.06 12.71 -9.12
CA PRO A 43 6.10 11.33 -9.59
C PRO A 43 4.87 10.51 -9.17
N LEU A 44 4.32 10.75 -7.98
CA LEU A 44 3.10 10.07 -7.53
C LEU A 44 1.87 10.62 -8.25
N GLU A 45 1.75 11.94 -8.44
CA GLU A 45 0.60 12.58 -9.10
C GLU A 45 0.42 12.13 -10.55
N GLU A 46 1.53 11.94 -11.28
CA GLU A 46 1.52 11.45 -12.66
C GLU A 46 1.35 9.93 -12.75
N ALA A 47 1.58 9.20 -11.66
CA ALA A 47 1.50 7.75 -11.66
C ALA A 47 0.04 7.27 -11.81
N PRO A 48 -0.24 6.30 -12.69
CA PRO A 48 -1.57 5.74 -12.81
C PRO A 48 -1.92 4.91 -11.58
N ARG A 49 -3.17 5.04 -11.12
CA ARG A 49 -3.75 4.11 -10.16
C ARG A 49 -3.99 2.76 -10.84
N LYS A 50 -3.48 1.70 -10.24
CA LYS A 50 -3.60 0.32 -10.73
C LYS A 50 -4.33 -0.55 -9.72
N LEU A 51 -5.03 -1.56 -10.23
CA LEU A 51 -5.67 -2.58 -9.40
C LEU A 51 -4.59 -3.49 -8.81
N TRP A 52 -4.59 -3.67 -7.50
CA TRP A 52 -3.74 -4.63 -6.81
C TRP A 52 -4.53 -5.92 -6.58
N MET A 53 -4.08 -6.98 -7.24
CA MET A 53 -4.73 -8.28 -7.25
C MET A 53 -4.12 -9.19 -6.19
N GLY A 54 -4.98 -9.77 -5.35
CA GLY A 54 -4.66 -10.95 -4.56
C GLY A 54 -4.77 -12.24 -5.40
N SER A 55 -4.70 -13.38 -4.72
CA SER A 55 -4.81 -14.71 -5.32
C SER A 55 -6.18 -14.96 -5.97
N GLU A 56 -7.26 -14.60 -5.28
CA GLU A 56 -8.64 -14.90 -5.69
C GLU A 56 -9.44 -13.64 -6.02
N HIS A 57 -9.18 -12.53 -5.33
CA HIS A 57 -9.90 -11.27 -5.52
C HIS A 57 -8.97 -10.06 -5.42
N PRO A 58 -9.40 -8.87 -5.88
CA PRO A 58 -8.62 -7.65 -5.69
C PRO A 58 -8.49 -7.30 -4.21
N PHE A 59 -7.28 -6.97 -3.76
CA PHE A 59 -7.03 -6.46 -2.40
C PHE A 59 -7.22 -4.94 -2.32
N GLY A 60 -7.14 -4.26 -3.46
CA GLY A 60 -7.51 -2.85 -3.57
C GLY A 60 -6.77 -2.15 -4.70
N PHE A 61 -6.28 -0.95 -4.45
CA PHE A 61 -5.59 -0.14 -5.45
C PHE A 61 -4.21 0.28 -4.98
N VAL A 62 -3.33 0.51 -5.94
CA VAL A 62 -1.99 1.04 -5.70
C VAL A 62 -1.66 2.12 -6.71
N GLN A 63 -0.98 3.16 -6.25
CA GLN A 63 -0.40 4.20 -7.08
C GLN A 63 1.08 4.33 -6.68
N SER A 64 1.98 4.02 -7.61
CA SER A 64 3.43 4.02 -7.35
C SER A 64 4.11 4.97 -8.31
N GLY A 65 4.84 5.94 -7.76
CA GLY A 65 5.55 6.95 -8.51
C GLY A 65 6.81 7.40 -7.78
N GLY A 66 7.95 7.42 -8.48
CA GLY A 66 9.24 7.72 -7.87
C GLY A 66 9.54 6.79 -6.70
N ALA A 67 9.87 7.35 -5.54
CA ALA A 67 10.15 6.60 -4.32
C ALA A 67 8.92 6.33 -3.44
N LEU A 68 7.72 6.73 -3.87
CA LEU A 68 6.49 6.64 -3.08
C LEU A 68 5.48 5.66 -3.69
N THR A 69 4.97 4.77 -2.84
CA THR A 69 3.85 3.89 -3.14
C THR A 69 2.70 4.18 -2.17
N PHE A 70 1.52 4.48 -2.70
CA PHE A 70 0.30 4.68 -1.92
C PHE A 70 -0.68 3.54 -2.18
N VAL A 71 -1.12 2.87 -1.11
CA VAL A 71 -1.93 1.65 -1.15
C VAL A 71 -3.27 1.85 -0.47
N TRP A 72 -4.33 1.45 -1.16
CA TRP A 72 -5.70 1.54 -0.70
C TRP A 72 -6.21 0.13 -0.48
N VAL A 73 -6.42 -0.24 0.78
CA VAL A 73 -6.83 -1.61 1.11
C VAL A 73 -8.35 -1.65 1.20
N SER A 74 -8.96 -2.38 0.27
CA SER A 74 -10.42 -2.56 0.22
C SER A 74 -10.93 -3.27 1.46
N ASN A 75 -12.18 -3.01 1.84
CA ASN A 75 -12.86 -3.73 2.92
C ASN A 75 -12.05 -3.78 4.25
N SER A 76 -11.39 -2.68 4.58
CA SER A 76 -10.63 -2.52 5.83
C SER A 76 -10.79 -1.11 6.39
N GLY A 77 -10.77 -1.02 7.72
CA GLY A 77 -10.77 0.21 8.49
C GLY A 77 -9.37 0.57 9.00
N HIS A 78 -9.31 1.11 10.21
CA HIS A 78 -8.08 1.63 10.80
C HIS A 78 -7.00 0.54 10.96
N MET A 79 -7.41 -0.67 11.38
CA MET A 79 -6.53 -1.79 11.65
C MET A 79 -6.50 -2.75 10.45
N VAL A 80 -5.89 -2.31 9.35
CA VAL A 80 -5.78 -3.08 8.10
C VAL A 80 -5.37 -4.54 8.30
N PRO A 81 -4.33 -4.89 9.10
CA PRO A 81 -3.94 -6.29 9.28
C PRO A 81 -4.98 -7.15 10.02
N THR A 82 -5.86 -6.52 10.79
CA THR A 82 -6.97 -7.21 11.47
C THR A 82 -8.12 -7.47 10.51
N ASP A 83 -8.46 -6.49 9.68
CA ASP A 83 -9.60 -6.59 8.76
C ASP A 83 -9.28 -7.37 7.48
N GLN A 84 -8.06 -7.25 6.97
CA GLN A 84 -7.57 -7.85 5.73
C GLN A 84 -6.17 -8.46 5.93
N PRO A 85 -6.03 -9.56 6.69
CA PRO A 85 -4.73 -10.13 7.04
C PRO A 85 -3.93 -10.63 5.82
N GLU A 86 -4.60 -11.23 4.83
CA GLU A 86 -3.96 -11.73 3.61
C GLU A 86 -3.37 -10.59 2.77
N ALA A 87 -4.15 -9.52 2.57
CA ALA A 87 -3.69 -8.33 1.88
C ALA A 87 -2.53 -7.67 2.64
N ALA A 88 -2.62 -7.55 3.96
CA ALA A 88 -1.56 -6.96 4.76
C ALA A 88 -0.24 -7.74 4.66
N LEU A 89 -0.30 -9.06 4.64
CA LEU A 89 0.89 -9.92 4.47
C LEU A 89 1.48 -9.78 3.08
N ASP A 90 0.66 -9.88 2.02
CA ASP A 90 1.12 -9.72 0.62
C ASP A 90 1.74 -8.33 0.40
N MET A 91 1.12 -7.28 0.96
CA MET A 91 1.62 -5.91 0.91
C MET A 91 3.00 -5.78 1.56
N MET A 92 3.15 -6.27 2.78
CA MET A 92 4.39 -6.16 3.53
C MET A 92 5.50 -6.99 2.89
N ASP A 93 5.18 -8.22 2.48
CA ASP A 93 6.13 -9.11 1.82
C ASP A 93 6.64 -8.53 0.49
N ARG A 94 5.75 -7.98 -0.35
CA ARG A 94 6.15 -7.32 -1.59
C ARG A 94 7.01 -6.09 -1.33
N PHE A 95 6.61 -5.24 -0.38
CA PHE A 95 7.35 -4.03 -0.06
C PHE A 95 8.77 -4.35 0.45
N LEU A 96 8.91 -5.28 1.40
CA LEU A 96 10.20 -5.65 1.98
C LEU A 96 11.15 -6.31 0.96
N HIS A 97 10.61 -6.98 -0.05
CA HIS A 97 11.40 -7.60 -1.13
C HIS A 97 11.49 -6.72 -2.39
N ASN A 98 11.10 -5.44 -2.33
CA ASN A 98 11.09 -4.51 -3.48
C ASN A 98 10.31 -5.03 -4.70
N ARG A 99 9.23 -5.79 -4.47
CA ARG A 99 8.31 -6.26 -5.51
C ARG A 99 7.17 -5.29 -5.72
N SER A 100 6.69 -5.23 -6.96
CA SER A 100 5.57 -4.38 -7.34
C SER A 100 4.23 -4.94 -6.84
N LEU A 101 3.41 -4.08 -6.24
CA LEU A 101 1.99 -4.34 -5.94
C LEU A 101 1.11 -4.23 -7.18
N ALA A 102 1.56 -3.46 -8.17
CA ALA A 102 0.82 -3.21 -9.40
C ALA A 102 0.93 -4.35 -10.42
N GLU A 103 1.90 -5.23 -10.24
CA GLU A 103 2.13 -6.37 -11.12
C GLU A 103 1.61 -7.62 -10.41
N GLY A 104 0.64 -8.27 -11.03
CA GLY A 104 0.00 -9.48 -10.51
C GLY A 104 0.93 -10.68 -10.57
N GLU A 105 1.97 -10.71 -9.75
CA GLU A 105 2.54 -11.99 -9.33
C GLU A 105 1.48 -12.68 -8.45
N ARG A 106 0.92 -13.78 -8.99
CA ARG A 106 0.12 -14.71 -8.20
C ARG A 106 1.07 -15.37 -7.22
N VAL A 107 1.05 -15.00 -5.94
CA VAL A 107 1.72 -15.78 -4.90
C VAL A 107 0.84 -17.00 -4.63
N PRO A 108 1.23 -18.23 -5.03
CA PRO A 108 0.47 -19.40 -4.66
C PRO A 108 0.55 -19.57 -3.14
N ILE A 109 -0.60 -19.65 -2.48
CA ILE A 109 -0.71 -19.96 -1.05
C ILE A 109 -0.28 -21.42 -0.86
N LYS A 110 1.03 -21.65 -0.72
CA LYS A 110 1.57 -22.95 -0.27
C LYS A 110 2.83 -22.80 0.56
N ALA A 111 2.79 -21.91 1.56
CA ALA A 111 3.90 -21.72 2.49
C ALA A 111 3.51 -21.69 3.99
N ALA A 112 2.23 -21.79 4.34
CA ALA A 112 1.80 -21.80 5.75
C ALA A 112 1.25 -23.16 6.25
N ALA A 113 1.06 -24.15 5.37
CA ALA A 113 0.41 -25.42 5.73
C ALA A 113 1.38 -26.55 6.15
N ASP A 114 2.69 -26.38 5.96
CA ASP A 114 3.69 -27.45 6.23
C ASP A 114 4.54 -27.20 7.50
N ALA A 115 4.13 -26.26 8.36
CA ALA A 115 4.77 -26.05 9.67
C ALA A 115 4.10 -26.84 10.82
N GLU A 116 3.07 -27.64 10.51
CA GLU A 116 2.36 -28.42 11.53
C GLU A 116 1.92 -29.80 10.98
N LYS A 117 2.87 -30.58 10.47
CA LYS A 117 2.80 -32.06 10.52
C LYS A 117 4.13 -32.76 10.35
#